data_AF-D9VMN8-F1
#
_entry.id   AF-D9VMN8-F1
#
_cell.length_a   1.000
_cell.length_b   1.000
_cell.length_c   1.000
_cell.angle_alpha   90.00
_cell.angle_beta   90.00
_cell.angle_gamma   90.00
#
_symmetry.space_group_name_H-M   'P 1'
#
loop_
_entity.id
_entity.type
_entity.pdbx_description
1 polymer ?
#
loop_
_entity_poly.entity_id
_entity_poly.type
_entity_poly.pdbx_seq_one_letter_code
_entity_poly.pdbx_strand_id
1 'polypeptide(L)'
;MPGRAAGPDGGPHRRPEPAGTVPRPGGRPGRRPPGVAPGHPDARRDPAAGALVAVPPVPAEGRIPPAGTRFGMAPDPQYDPAMITRKRLAAGACGLFVALTAGFLPSTAAAADGPAKEPPKVELVLDVSGSMRANDIDGQSRMAAAKQAFNEVLDAVPDEVRLGIRTLGATYPGDDRALGCKDTKQLYPVGTVNRTEAKTAVATLAPTGWTPIGPALQAAAQDLEGGNATRRIVLITDGEDTCAPLDP
;
A
#
# COMPACT_ATOMS: atom_id res chain seq x y z
N MET A 1 -58.95 -33.45 -5.88
CA MET A 1 -59.29 -34.76 -6.48
C MET A 1 -60.21 -34.51 -7.65
N PRO A 2 -60.05 -35.12 -8.84
CA PRO A 2 -59.11 -36.15 -9.31
C PRO A 2 -57.98 -35.51 -10.17
N GLY A 3 -56.84 -36.13 -10.51
CA GLY A 3 -56.49 -37.54 -10.62
C GLY A 3 -56.23 -37.89 -12.09
N ARG A 4 -54.97 -37.82 -12.55
CA ARG A 4 -54.50 -38.56 -13.74
C ARG A 4 -52.98 -38.73 -13.77
N ALA A 5 -52.58 -39.99 -13.61
CA ALA A 5 -51.26 -40.56 -13.78
C ALA A 5 -50.83 -40.54 -15.27
N ALA A 6 -49.59 -40.17 -15.59
CA ALA A 6 -48.41 -41.03 -15.78
C ALA A 6 -48.50 -41.97 -17.01
N GLY A 7 -47.66 -41.67 -18.00
CA GLY A 7 -47.25 -42.57 -19.09
C GLY A 7 -45.71 -42.63 -19.13
N PRO A 8 -45.10 -43.79 -19.46
CA PRO A 8 -43.67 -44.04 -19.33
C PRO A 8 -42.92 -43.86 -20.67
N ASP A 9 -41.65 -43.44 -20.65
CA ASP A 9 -40.74 -43.72 -21.77
C ASP A 9 -39.25 -43.54 -21.43
N GLY A 10 -38.46 -44.54 -21.86
CA GLY A 10 -36.99 -44.51 -22.02
C GLY A 10 -36.18 -44.83 -20.76
N GLY A 11 -35.27 -45.80 -20.69
CA GLY A 11 -34.62 -46.69 -21.66
C GLY A 11 -33.41 -47.34 -20.94
N PRO A 12 -32.93 -48.52 -21.35
CA PRO A 12 -32.06 -49.34 -20.50
C PRO A 12 -30.55 -49.06 -20.61
N HIS A 13 -29.88 -49.28 -19.49
CA HIS A 13 -28.42 -49.34 -19.26
C HIS A 13 -27.61 -50.13 -20.31
N ARG A 14 -26.46 -49.57 -20.73
CA ARG A 14 -25.24 -50.28 -21.20
C ARG A 14 -24.02 -49.48 -20.72
N ARG A 15 -23.29 -49.96 -19.71
CA ARG A 15 -22.10 -50.84 -19.68
C ARG A 15 -20.75 -50.10 -19.85
N PRO A 16 -19.74 -50.41 -19.02
CA PRO A 16 -18.40 -49.79 -19.04
C PRO A 16 -17.48 -50.40 -20.10
N GLU A 17 -16.53 -49.60 -20.60
CA GLU A 17 -15.46 -49.98 -21.53
C GLU A 17 -14.42 -50.92 -20.89
N PRO A 18 -13.90 -51.92 -21.63
CA PRO A 18 -12.72 -52.68 -21.23
C PRO A 18 -11.43 -52.14 -21.86
N ALA A 19 -10.36 -52.14 -21.06
CA ALA A 19 -8.98 -51.84 -21.46
C ALA A 19 -8.46 -52.81 -22.54
N GLY A 20 -7.96 -52.25 -23.63
CA GLY A 20 -7.28 -52.98 -24.71
C GLY A 20 -5.84 -53.33 -24.34
N THR A 21 -5.50 -54.61 -24.52
CA THR A 21 -4.15 -55.16 -24.51
C THR A 21 -3.68 -55.35 -25.96
N VAL A 22 -2.46 -54.92 -26.31
CA VAL A 22 -1.76 -55.32 -27.55
C VAL A 22 -0.29 -55.68 -27.22
N PRO A 23 0.27 -56.79 -27.75
CA PRO A 23 1.62 -57.26 -27.41
C PRO A 23 2.70 -57.10 -28.51
N ARG A 24 3.96 -56.95 -28.05
CA ARG A 24 5.30 -57.40 -28.62
C ARG A 24 5.81 -56.77 -29.94
N PRO A 25 7.13 -56.86 -30.34
CA PRO A 25 8.27 -57.65 -29.80
C PRO A 25 9.67 -56.95 -29.70
N GLY A 26 10.55 -57.54 -28.87
CA GLY A 26 11.98 -57.86 -29.11
C GLY A 26 13.01 -56.84 -29.67
N GLY A 27 14.02 -56.50 -28.85
CA GLY A 27 15.33 -55.97 -29.28
C GLY A 27 16.42 -56.24 -28.22
N ARG A 28 17.56 -56.81 -28.63
CA ARG A 28 18.67 -57.36 -27.82
C ARG A 28 19.70 -56.29 -27.36
N PRO A 29 20.66 -56.64 -26.46
CA PRO A 29 21.39 -55.70 -25.60
C PRO A 29 22.72 -55.19 -26.18
N GLY A 30 23.12 -53.98 -25.78
CA GLY A 30 24.38 -53.34 -26.19
C GLY A 30 25.13 -52.64 -25.06
N ARG A 31 26.16 -53.33 -24.56
CA ARG A 31 27.50 -52.87 -24.10
C ARG A 31 27.65 -51.74 -23.06
N ARG A 32 28.24 -52.13 -21.91
CA ARG A 32 29.02 -51.32 -20.96
C ARG A 32 30.24 -50.66 -21.62
N PRO A 33 30.73 -49.55 -21.04
CA PRO A 33 32.16 -49.34 -20.84
C PRO A 33 32.59 -49.53 -19.36
N PRO A 34 33.87 -49.84 -19.08
CA PRO A 34 34.37 -50.21 -17.76
C PRO A 34 35.06 -49.05 -17.01
N GLY A 35 35.22 -49.21 -15.70
CA GLY A 35 36.41 -48.73 -14.98
C GLY A 35 36.18 -47.76 -13.82
N VAL A 36 36.00 -48.32 -12.62
CA VAL A 36 36.31 -47.66 -11.34
C VAL A 36 37.58 -48.30 -10.80
N ALA A 37 38.54 -47.50 -10.31
CA ALA A 37 39.46 -47.85 -9.23
C ALA A 37 40.29 -46.62 -8.77
N PRO A 38 40.82 -46.60 -7.52
CA PRO A 38 40.85 -45.42 -6.67
C PRO A 38 42.26 -44.92 -6.31
N GLY A 39 42.34 -43.73 -5.69
CA GLY A 39 43.55 -43.20 -5.06
C GLY A 39 43.31 -41.96 -4.18
N HIS A 40 43.11 -42.20 -2.87
CA HIS A 40 43.58 -41.35 -1.76
C HIS A 40 44.83 -42.06 -1.17
N PRO A 41 45.74 -41.44 -0.40
CA PRO A 41 45.59 -40.29 0.52
C PRO A 41 46.68 -39.20 0.22
N ASP A 42 46.80 -38.04 0.86
CA ASP A 42 47.13 -37.85 2.28
C ASP A 42 47.12 -36.36 2.65
N ALA A 43 47.01 -36.15 3.95
CA ALA A 43 46.83 -34.93 4.71
C ALA A 43 47.84 -33.81 4.41
N ARG A 44 47.32 -32.57 4.36
CA ARG A 44 47.89 -31.50 5.18
C ARG A 44 46.81 -30.81 6.00
N ARG A 45 47.12 -30.81 7.28
CA ARG A 45 46.41 -30.26 8.43
C ARG A 45 47.09 -28.93 8.70
N ASP A 46 46.37 -27.83 8.57
CA ASP A 46 46.76 -26.56 9.20
C ASP A 46 45.63 -26.13 10.14
N PRO A 47 45.88 -26.09 11.47
CA PRO A 47 44.97 -25.54 12.44
C PRO A 47 45.39 -24.10 12.76
N ALA A 48 44.57 -23.14 12.35
CA ALA A 48 44.54 -21.81 12.96
C ALA A 48 43.08 -21.56 13.35
N ALA A 49 42.72 -21.98 14.55
CA ALA A 49 42.63 -21.10 15.72
C ALA A 49 41.50 -20.10 15.56
N GLY A 50 40.37 -20.43 16.20
CA GLY A 50 39.23 -19.54 16.33
C GLY A 50 39.63 -18.26 17.05
N ALA A 51 39.38 -17.12 16.41
CA ALA A 51 39.30 -15.85 17.08
C ALA A 51 37.86 -15.70 17.60
N LEU A 52 37.71 -15.90 18.91
CA LEU A 52 36.55 -15.49 19.66
C LEU A 52 36.29 -14.00 19.39
N VAL A 53 35.04 -13.73 19.04
CA VAL A 53 34.43 -12.40 18.95
C VAL A 53 34.62 -11.68 20.29
N ALA A 54 35.40 -10.59 20.28
CA ALA A 54 35.38 -9.60 21.35
C ALA A 54 34.40 -8.49 20.95
N VAL A 55 33.17 -8.58 21.46
CA VAL A 55 32.21 -7.46 21.44
C VAL A 55 32.72 -6.42 22.43
N PRO A 56 32.96 -5.16 22.04
CA PRO A 56 33.28 -4.11 23.01
C PRO A 56 32.09 -3.85 23.94
N PRO A 57 32.31 -3.62 25.25
CA PRO A 57 31.23 -3.26 26.16
C PRO A 57 30.62 -1.92 25.75
N VAL A 58 29.29 -1.91 25.60
CA VAL A 58 28.50 -0.68 25.45
C VAL A 58 28.66 0.16 26.72
N PRO A 59 29.00 1.45 26.64
CA PRO A 59 29.01 2.31 27.81
C PRO A 59 27.58 2.47 28.33
N ALA A 60 27.32 1.90 29.50
CA ALA A 60 26.22 2.32 30.35
C ALA A 60 26.59 3.69 30.92
N GLU A 61 25.83 4.74 30.58
CA GLU A 61 25.48 5.87 31.45
C GLU A 61 24.90 7.02 30.62
N GLY A 62 23.57 7.03 30.49
CA GLY A 62 22.76 8.17 30.08
C GLY A 62 21.62 8.31 31.08
N ARG A 63 21.89 9.03 32.16
CA ARG A 63 21.03 9.27 33.33
C ARG A 63 19.61 9.69 32.92
N ILE A 64 18.61 8.88 33.28
CA ILE A 64 17.19 9.23 33.23
C ILE A 64 16.96 10.43 34.18
N PRO A 65 16.46 11.59 33.70
CA PRO A 65 16.09 12.66 34.59
C PRO A 65 14.86 12.26 35.43
N PRO A 66 14.80 12.60 36.73
CA PRO A 66 13.62 12.31 37.54
C PRO A 66 12.40 13.04 36.99
N ALA A 67 11.26 12.35 36.98
CA ALA A 67 9.95 12.92 36.72
C ALA A 67 9.71 14.12 37.66
N GLY A 68 9.64 15.33 37.10
CA GLY A 68 9.42 16.54 37.90
C GLY A 68 9.68 17.87 37.19
N THR A 69 10.39 17.88 36.06
CA THR A 69 10.65 19.14 35.35
C THR A 69 9.42 19.54 34.53
N ARG A 70 8.60 20.41 35.11
CA ARG A 70 7.63 21.22 34.38
C ARG A 70 8.38 22.02 33.31
N PHE A 71 8.24 21.63 32.04
CA PHE A 71 8.50 22.56 30.96
C PHE A 71 7.47 23.69 31.09
N GLY A 72 7.97 24.86 31.48
CA GLY A 72 7.19 26.09 31.47
C GLY A 72 6.84 26.42 30.03
N MET A 73 5.61 26.09 29.65
CA MET A 73 4.94 26.64 28.47
C MET A 73 4.83 28.15 28.71
N ALA A 74 5.64 28.93 28.00
CA ALA A 74 5.40 30.35 27.88
C ALA A 74 4.03 30.53 27.20
N PRO A 75 3.10 31.32 27.75
CA PRO A 75 1.87 31.65 27.05
C PRO A 75 2.20 32.60 25.89
N ASP A 76 1.90 32.18 24.67
CA ASP A 76 1.82 33.05 23.50
C ASP A 76 0.83 34.19 23.79
N PRO A 77 1.22 35.47 23.66
CA PRO A 77 0.35 36.59 23.91
C PRO A 77 -0.30 37.04 22.60
N GLN A 78 -1.27 36.28 22.06
CA GLN A 78 -2.28 36.80 21.11
C GLN A 78 -3.29 35.71 20.69
N TYR A 79 -4.24 35.43 21.58
CA TYR A 79 -5.56 34.94 21.18
C TYR A 79 -6.59 35.64 22.05
N ASP A 80 -7.38 36.52 21.44
CA ASP A 80 -8.35 37.39 22.10
C ASP A 80 -9.76 36.95 21.67
N PRO A 81 -10.45 36.08 22.43
CA PRO A 81 -11.78 35.60 22.07
C PRO A 81 -12.84 36.33 22.90
N ALA A 82 -13.10 37.61 22.62
CA ALA A 82 -14.35 38.25 23.03
C ALA A 82 -14.52 39.62 22.38
N MET A 83 -15.47 39.75 21.44
CA MET A 83 -16.50 40.80 21.48
C MET A 83 -17.51 40.59 20.35
N ILE A 84 -18.45 39.68 20.54
CA ILE A 84 -19.78 39.77 19.89
C ILE A 84 -20.75 40.15 21.00
N THR A 85 -20.74 41.43 21.36
CA THR A 85 -21.74 42.00 22.26
C THR A 85 -22.84 42.61 21.41
N ARG A 86 -23.96 41.90 21.36
CA ARG A 86 -25.22 42.28 20.72
C ARG A 86 -25.66 43.67 21.21
N LYS A 87 -25.57 44.69 20.35
CA LYS A 87 -26.16 46.00 20.63
C LYS A 87 -27.68 45.91 20.43
N ARG A 88 -28.41 46.22 21.51
CA ARG A 88 -29.86 46.28 21.57
C ARG A 88 -30.38 47.39 20.64
N LEU A 89 -31.37 47.05 19.83
CA LEU A 89 -32.16 47.96 19.02
C LEU A 89 -32.91 48.93 19.93
N ALA A 90 -32.63 50.23 19.78
CA ALA A 90 -33.48 51.28 20.30
C ALA A 90 -34.47 51.69 19.19
N ALA A 91 -35.77 51.58 19.50
CA ALA A 91 -36.85 52.06 18.67
C ALA A 91 -36.80 53.59 18.59
N GLY A 92 -36.82 54.12 17.36
CA GLY A 92 -37.01 55.54 17.06
C GLY A 92 -37.96 55.65 15.87
N ALA A 93 -39.21 56.02 16.14
CA ALA A 93 -40.23 56.30 15.14
C ALA A 93 -40.13 57.76 14.67
N CYS A 94 -40.10 57.96 13.35
CA CYS A 94 -40.42 59.17 12.55
C CYS A 94 -39.90 58.84 11.13
N GLY A 95 -40.68 58.55 10.10
CA GLY A 95 -41.92 59.16 9.65
C GLY A 95 -41.62 60.01 8.42
N LEU A 96 -41.60 59.43 7.21
CA LEU A 96 -42.09 60.06 5.97
C LEU A 96 -42.16 59.06 4.81
N PHE A 97 -43.32 58.99 4.18
CA PHE A 97 -43.62 58.26 2.94
C PHE A 97 -42.85 58.85 1.76
N VAL A 98 -42.15 58.00 0.99
CA VAL A 98 -41.95 58.19 -0.45
C VAL A 98 -42.20 56.85 -1.13
N ALA A 99 -43.35 56.74 -1.77
CA ALA A 99 -43.69 55.61 -2.63
C ALA A 99 -42.83 55.70 -3.91
N LEU A 100 -41.75 54.91 -3.95
CA LEU A 100 -40.98 54.64 -5.15
C LEU A 100 -41.31 53.21 -5.60
N THR A 101 -42.29 53.10 -6.49
CA THR A 101 -42.53 51.89 -7.29
C THR A 101 -41.41 51.77 -8.32
N ALA A 102 -40.23 51.36 -7.88
CA ALA A 102 -39.15 50.92 -8.76
C ALA A 102 -39.25 49.40 -8.92
N GLY A 103 -39.41 48.96 -10.17
CA GLY A 103 -39.78 47.59 -10.53
C GLY A 103 -38.93 46.51 -9.86
N PHE A 104 -39.62 45.54 -9.26
CA PHE A 104 -39.09 44.22 -8.98
C PHE A 104 -38.80 43.52 -10.32
N LEU A 105 -37.58 43.67 -10.83
CA LEU A 105 -37.04 42.68 -11.75
C LEU A 105 -36.58 41.49 -10.90
N PRO A 106 -37.01 40.25 -11.20
CA PRO A 106 -36.39 39.09 -10.58
C PRO A 106 -34.93 39.05 -11.04
N SER A 107 -34.00 39.41 -10.16
CA SER A 107 -32.59 39.09 -10.34
C SER A 107 -32.46 37.58 -10.30
N THR A 108 -32.50 36.95 -11.47
CA THR A 108 -31.92 35.62 -11.64
C THR A 108 -30.42 35.79 -11.46
N ALA A 109 -29.96 35.69 -10.21
CA ALA A 109 -28.57 35.44 -9.91
C ALA A 109 -28.27 34.06 -10.50
N ALA A 110 -27.87 34.01 -11.77
CA ALA A 110 -27.17 32.87 -12.31
C ALA A 110 -25.90 32.76 -11.48
N ALA A 111 -25.90 31.81 -10.54
CA ALA A 111 -24.67 31.32 -9.96
C ALA A 111 -23.86 30.83 -11.17
N ALA A 112 -22.88 31.64 -11.58
CA ALA A 112 -21.88 31.20 -12.51
C ALA A 112 -21.10 30.11 -11.77
N ASP A 113 -21.49 28.86 -11.98
CA ASP A 113 -20.65 27.72 -11.66
C ASP A 113 -19.33 27.95 -12.41
N GLY A 114 -18.31 28.36 -11.66
CA GLY A 114 -16.94 28.37 -12.16
C GLY A 114 -16.58 26.98 -12.67
N PRO A 115 -15.53 26.86 -13.51
CA PRO A 115 -15.13 25.57 -14.03
C PRO A 115 -14.98 24.56 -12.89
N ALA A 116 -15.71 23.44 -12.98
CA ALA A 116 -15.67 22.40 -11.98
C ALA A 116 -14.21 22.00 -11.73
N LYS A 117 -13.74 22.15 -10.48
CA LYS A 117 -12.38 21.81 -10.11
C LYS A 117 -12.15 20.33 -10.38
N GLU A 118 -11.08 19.99 -11.10
CA GLU A 118 -10.73 18.60 -11.35
C GLU A 118 -10.65 17.82 -10.03
N PRO A 119 -11.12 16.56 -10.01
CA PRO A 119 -11.09 15.78 -8.79
C PRO A 119 -9.66 15.56 -8.30
N PRO A 120 -9.38 15.63 -6.99
CA PRO A 120 -8.04 15.41 -6.44
C PRO A 120 -7.49 14.04 -6.84
N LYS A 121 -6.17 13.96 -7.03
CA LYS A 121 -5.43 12.72 -7.29
C LYS A 121 -4.60 12.33 -6.07
N VAL A 122 -4.64 11.07 -5.67
CA VAL A 122 -3.86 10.50 -4.56
C VAL A 122 -3.16 9.23 -5.04
N GLU A 123 -1.84 9.15 -4.85
CA GLU A 123 -1.08 7.91 -5.02
C GLU A 123 -0.70 7.35 -3.65
N LEU A 124 -1.17 6.14 -3.34
CA LEU A 124 -0.75 5.40 -2.15
C LEU A 124 0.50 4.58 -2.50
N VAL A 125 1.62 4.87 -1.86
CA VAL A 125 2.87 4.14 -2.04
C VAL A 125 3.06 3.23 -0.83
N LEU A 126 3.07 1.92 -1.06
CA LEU A 126 3.18 0.90 -0.03
C LEU A 126 4.55 0.24 -0.04
N ASP A 127 5.20 0.24 1.11
CA ASP A 127 6.43 -0.48 1.37
C ASP A 127 6.16 -1.98 1.52
N VAL A 128 6.79 -2.75 0.64
CA VAL A 128 6.75 -4.21 0.64
C VAL A 128 8.16 -4.77 0.83
N SER A 129 9.10 -3.96 1.34
CA SER A 129 10.50 -4.33 1.57
C SER A 129 10.65 -5.47 2.59
N GLY A 130 11.85 -6.06 2.66
CA GLY A 130 12.14 -7.16 3.58
C GLY A 130 12.01 -6.80 5.06
N SER A 131 12.27 -5.55 5.44
CA SER A 131 12.18 -5.04 6.83
C SER A 131 10.74 -5.05 7.35
N MET A 132 9.75 -4.99 6.45
CA MET A 132 8.32 -5.06 6.77
C MET A 132 7.87 -6.40 7.39
N ARG A 133 8.75 -7.42 7.42
CA ARG A 133 8.51 -8.67 8.17
C ARG A 133 8.63 -8.51 9.68
N ALA A 134 9.39 -7.52 10.15
CA ALA A 134 9.60 -7.30 11.57
C ALA A 134 8.29 -6.97 12.28
N ASN A 135 8.22 -7.31 13.57
CA ASN A 135 7.10 -6.93 14.41
C ASN A 135 7.20 -5.44 14.78
N ASP A 136 6.03 -4.81 14.87
CA ASP A 136 5.83 -3.46 15.37
C ASP A 136 5.52 -3.46 16.87
N ILE A 137 5.37 -2.27 17.46
CA ILE A 137 5.20 -2.08 18.90
C ILE A 137 4.00 -2.83 19.50
N ASP A 138 2.91 -3.01 18.76
CA ASP A 138 1.74 -3.76 19.23
C ASP A 138 1.79 -5.27 18.92
N GLY A 139 2.94 -5.76 18.41
CA GLY A 139 3.20 -7.19 18.22
C GLY A 139 2.73 -7.79 16.90
N GLN A 140 2.00 -7.05 16.05
CA GLN A 140 1.77 -7.43 14.65
C GLN A 140 2.99 -7.12 13.78
N SER A 141 3.11 -7.71 12.58
CA SER A 141 4.15 -7.31 11.64
C SER A 141 3.92 -5.89 11.11
N ARG A 142 4.99 -5.17 10.77
CA ARG A 142 4.92 -3.86 10.10
C ARG A 142 4.08 -3.92 8.83
N MET A 143 4.17 -5.01 8.07
CA MET A 143 3.29 -5.26 6.92
C MET A 143 1.81 -5.38 7.30
N ALA A 144 1.48 -6.05 8.41
CA ALA A 144 0.09 -6.11 8.87
C ALA A 144 -0.43 -4.72 9.25
N ALA A 145 0.36 -3.93 9.97
CA ALA A 145 0.04 -2.54 10.30
C ALA A 145 -0.12 -1.67 9.03
N ALA A 146 0.76 -1.83 8.05
CA ALA A 146 0.68 -1.10 6.79
C ALA A 146 -0.57 -1.45 5.96
N LYS A 147 -0.95 -2.74 5.92
CA LYS A 147 -2.22 -3.18 5.29
C LYS A 147 -3.44 -2.60 6.01
N GLN A 148 -3.39 -2.49 7.34
CA GLN A 148 -4.45 -1.84 8.11
C GLN A 148 -4.54 -0.35 7.78
N ALA A 149 -3.42 0.38 7.83
CA ALA A 149 -3.37 1.80 7.49
C ALA A 149 -3.86 2.06 6.05
N PHE A 150 -3.49 1.19 5.11
CA PHE A 150 -4.00 1.24 3.74
C PHE A 150 -5.53 1.13 3.68
N ASN A 151 -6.12 0.17 4.41
CA ASN A 151 -7.57 0.00 4.46
C ASN A 151 -8.27 1.24 5.04
N GLU A 152 -7.73 1.80 6.12
CA GLU A 152 -8.26 3.00 6.77
C GLU A 152 -8.23 4.21 5.82
N VAL A 153 -7.13 4.41 5.09
CA VAL A 153 -7.05 5.47 4.07
C VAL A 153 -8.07 5.24 2.96
N LEU A 154 -8.15 4.03 2.42
CA LEU A 154 -9.06 3.70 1.32
C LEU A 154 -10.55 3.87 1.70
N ASP A 155 -10.89 3.62 2.96
CA ASP A 155 -12.24 3.81 3.50
C ASP A 155 -12.56 5.28 3.80
N ALA A 156 -11.55 6.09 4.16
CA ALA A 156 -11.71 7.52 4.42
C ALA A 156 -11.70 8.39 3.15
N VAL A 157 -11.16 7.88 2.05
CA VAL A 157 -11.06 8.61 0.77
C VAL A 157 -12.46 8.74 0.12
N PRO A 158 -12.93 9.97 -0.19
CA PRO A 158 -14.18 10.19 -0.91
C PRO A 158 -14.19 9.59 -2.32
N ASP A 159 -15.38 9.24 -2.83
CA ASP A 159 -15.56 8.58 -4.13
C ASP A 159 -15.10 9.43 -5.32
N GLU A 160 -15.04 10.75 -5.17
CA GLU A 160 -14.63 11.66 -6.24
C GLU A 160 -13.12 11.63 -6.47
N VAL A 161 -12.33 11.24 -5.45
CA VAL A 161 -10.87 11.22 -5.52
C VAL A 161 -10.39 10.15 -6.49
N ARG A 162 -9.45 10.53 -7.35
CA ARG A 162 -8.74 9.59 -8.22
C ARG A 162 -7.58 8.98 -7.46
N LEU A 163 -7.67 7.70 -7.17
CA LEU A 163 -6.70 7.00 -6.35
C LEU A 163 -5.91 5.99 -7.18
N GLY A 164 -4.59 5.97 -7.01
CA GLY A 164 -3.70 4.94 -7.52
C GLY A 164 -2.91 4.29 -6.38
N ILE A 165 -2.30 3.14 -6.67
CA ILE A 165 -1.54 2.36 -5.71
C ILE A 165 -0.24 1.91 -6.35
N ARG A 166 0.87 2.24 -5.70
CA ARG A 166 2.21 1.81 -6.07
C ARG A 166 2.85 1.04 -4.94
N THR A 167 3.71 0.10 -5.31
CA THR A 167 4.52 -0.68 -4.38
C THR A 167 6.00 -0.38 -4.60
N LEU A 168 6.78 -0.58 -3.55
CA LEU A 168 8.24 -0.62 -3.60
C LEU A 168 8.74 -1.91 -2.93
N GLY A 169 9.82 -2.49 -3.44
CA GLY A 169 10.43 -3.70 -2.89
C GLY A 169 9.61 -4.98 -3.02
N ALA A 170 8.56 -4.99 -3.85
CA ALA A 170 7.58 -6.08 -3.82
C ALA A 170 7.98 -7.33 -4.62
N THR A 171 8.95 -7.25 -5.53
CA THR A 171 9.14 -8.27 -6.58
C THR A 171 10.54 -8.89 -6.64
N TYR A 172 11.59 -8.17 -6.24
CA TYR A 172 12.97 -8.64 -6.38
C TYR A 172 13.55 -9.11 -5.02
N PRO A 173 13.65 -10.43 -4.77
CA PRO A 173 14.17 -10.98 -3.51
C PRO A 173 15.70 -11.13 -3.45
N GLY A 174 16.42 -10.83 -4.53
CA GLY A 174 17.86 -11.08 -4.63
C GLY A 174 18.73 -10.00 -3.99
N ASP A 175 20.04 -10.25 -4.01
CA ASP A 175 21.03 -9.39 -3.36
C ASP A 175 21.63 -8.31 -4.30
N ASP A 176 21.24 -8.27 -5.58
CA ASP A 176 21.71 -7.21 -6.48
C ASP A 176 21.00 -5.88 -6.18
N ARG A 177 21.72 -5.01 -5.47
CA ARG A 177 21.26 -3.66 -5.14
C ARG A 177 20.86 -2.85 -6.38
N ALA A 178 21.55 -2.99 -7.51
CA ALA A 178 21.23 -2.21 -8.72
C ALA A 178 19.90 -2.63 -9.36
N LEU A 179 19.50 -3.89 -9.18
CA LEU A 179 18.19 -4.39 -9.58
C LEU A 179 17.12 -4.09 -8.53
N GLY A 180 17.40 -4.40 -7.26
CA GLY A 180 16.47 -4.17 -6.15
C GLY A 180 16.10 -2.71 -5.99
N CYS A 181 17.04 -1.78 -6.19
CA CYS A 181 16.77 -0.35 -6.09
C CYS A 181 15.98 0.25 -7.27
N LYS A 182 15.56 -0.59 -8.22
CA LYS A 182 14.61 -0.23 -9.29
C LYS A 182 13.23 -0.89 -9.08
N ASP A 183 13.07 -1.67 -8.02
CA ASP A 183 11.86 -2.44 -7.74
C ASP A 183 10.74 -1.53 -7.23
N THR A 184 10.05 -0.89 -8.17
CA THR A 184 8.79 -0.20 -7.91
C THR A 184 7.79 -0.51 -9.02
N LYS A 185 6.54 -0.73 -8.64
CA LYS A 185 5.49 -1.11 -9.57
C LYS A 185 4.17 -0.43 -9.23
N GLN A 186 3.53 0.14 -10.23
CA GLN A 186 2.14 0.56 -10.14
C GLN A 186 1.26 -0.69 -10.08
N LEU A 187 0.61 -0.88 -8.93
CA LEU A 187 -0.32 -1.97 -8.68
C LEU A 187 -1.71 -1.62 -9.18
N TYR A 188 -2.14 -0.37 -8.98
CA TYR A 188 -3.38 0.20 -9.51
C TYR A 188 -3.12 1.55 -10.18
N PRO A 189 -3.61 1.76 -11.41
CA PRO A 189 -3.49 3.05 -12.06
C PRO A 189 -4.33 4.12 -11.36
N VAL A 190 -3.88 5.37 -11.41
CA VAL A 190 -4.62 6.52 -10.85
C VAL A 190 -5.95 6.68 -11.58
N GLY A 191 -7.05 6.47 -10.85
CA GLY A 191 -8.39 6.53 -11.44
C GLY A 191 -9.50 6.35 -10.42
N THR A 192 -10.69 6.00 -10.90
CA THR A 192 -11.76 5.55 -10.01
C THR A 192 -11.39 4.17 -9.48
N VAL A 193 -11.30 4.03 -8.15
CA VAL A 193 -10.84 2.80 -7.52
C VAL A 193 -12.00 1.88 -7.17
N ASN A 194 -11.87 0.59 -7.53
CA ASN A 194 -12.71 -0.45 -6.94
C ASN A 194 -12.11 -0.83 -5.58
N ARG A 195 -12.75 -0.38 -4.48
CA ARG A 195 -12.23 -0.60 -3.12
C ARG A 195 -12.01 -2.08 -2.81
N THR A 196 -12.93 -2.96 -3.17
CA THR A 196 -12.82 -4.40 -2.91
C THR A 196 -11.63 -5.01 -3.63
N GLU A 197 -11.43 -4.64 -4.89
CA GLU A 197 -10.32 -5.11 -5.71
C GLU A 197 -8.98 -4.64 -5.14
N ALA A 198 -8.87 -3.35 -4.82
CA ALA A 198 -7.69 -2.74 -4.23
C ALA A 198 -7.30 -3.40 -2.89
N LYS A 199 -8.26 -3.61 -1.99
CA LYS A 199 -8.02 -4.32 -0.71
C LYS A 199 -7.56 -5.76 -0.95
N THR A 200 -8.15 -6.46 -1.91
CA THR A 200 -7.79 -7.85 -2.24
C THR A 200 -6.37 -7.94 -2.77
N ALA A 201 -5.98 -7.03 -3.67
CA ALA A 201 -4.63 -7.00 -4.21
C ALA A 201 -3.59 -6.70 -3.13
N VAL A 202 -3.81 -5.68 -2.29
CA VAL A 202 -2.91 -5.34 -1.18
C VAL A 202 -2.83 -6.48 -0.15
N ALA A 203 -3.93 -7.20 0.10
CA ALA A 203 -3.92 -8.35 0.99
C ALA A 203 -2.94 -9.45 0.56
N THR A 204 -2.69 -9.62 -0.75
CA THR A 204 -1.80 -10.66 -1.28
C THR A 204 -0.31 -10.31 -1.17
N LEU A 205 0.04 -9.06 -0.86
CA LEU A 205 1.43 -8.61 -0.78
C LEU A 205 2.18 -9.28 0.38
N ALA A 206 3.40 -9.69 0.10
CA ALA A 206 4.30 -10.31 1.07
C ALA A 206 5.64 -9.56 1.08
N PRO A 207 6.16 -9.16 2.25
CA PRO A 207 7.43 -8.47 2.37
C PRO A 207 8.56 -9.18 1.62
N THR A 208 9.37 -8.45 0.87
CA THR A 208 10.39 -8.93 -0.07
C THR A 208 11.47 -7.86 -0.28
N GLY A 209 12.68 -8.24 -0.69
CA GLY A 209 13.58 -7.32 -1.38
C GLY A 209 14.04 -6.06 -0.63
N TRP A 210 14.34 -5.04 -1.44
CA TRP A 210 14.97 -3.77 -1.08
C TRP A 210 13.95 -2.64 -0.95
N THR A 211 14.35 -1.50 -0.34
CA THR A 211 13.47 -0.35 -0.11
C THR A 211 13.85 0.86 -0.98
N PRO A 212 13.46 0.93 -2.27
CA PRO A 212 13.73 2.08 -3.12
C PRO A 212 12.74 3.24 -2.91
N ILE A 213 12.82 3.94 -1.78
CA ILE A 213 11.89 5.03 -1.44
C ILE A 213 11.97 6.15 -2.50
N GLY A 214 13.17 6.66 -2.78
CA GLY A 214 13.33 7.75 -3.75
C GLY A 214 12.81 7.43 -5.16
N PRO A 215 13.21 6.31 -5.80
CA PRO A 215 12.69 5.92 -7.10
C PRO A 215 11.17 5.69 -7.09
N ALA A 216 10.62 5.12 -6.02
CA ALA A 216 9.18 4.93 -5.89
C ALA A 216 8.41 6.25 -5.80
N LEU A 217 8.92 7.25 -5.07
CA LEU A 217 8.32 8.58 -4.99
C LEU A 217 8.41 9.36 -6.31
N GLN A 218 9.51 9.22 -7.06
CA GLN A 218 9.64 9.80 -8.39
C GLN A 218 8.62 9.19 -9.37
N ALA A 219 8.49 7.86 -9.36
CA ALA A 219 7.52 7.17 -10.20
C ALA A 219 6.07 7.50 -9.79
N ALA A 220 5.78 7.62 -8.49
CA ALA A 220 4.47 8.08 -8.00
C ALA A 220 4.13 9.51 -8.46
N ALA A 221 5.13 10.40 -8.52
CA ALA A 221 4.93 11.74 -9.05
C ALA A 221 4.55 11.70 -10.55
N GLN A 222 5.18 10.83 -11.34
CA GLN A 222 4.86 10.61 -12.75
C GLN A 222 3.46 10.04 -12.93
N ASP A 223 3.05 9.07 -12.10
CA ASP A 223 1.71 8.48 -12.13
C ASP A 223 0.60 9.52 -11.94
N LEU A 224 0.88 10.60 -11.21
CA LEU A 224 -0.06 11.68 -10.90
C LEU A 224 -0.09 12.80 -11.95
N GLU A 225 0.75 12.74 -12.98
CA GLU A 225 0.84 13.78 -14.02
C GLU A 225 -0.48 14.00 -14.79
N GLY A 226 -0.54 15.12 -15.51
CA GLY A 226 -1.71 15.53 -16.30
C GLY A 226 -2.80 16.24 -15.49
N GLY A 227 -3.50 17.17 -16.14
CA GLY A 227 -4.57 17.99 -15.56
C GLY A 227 -4.08 19.04 -14.55
N ASN A 228 -5.05 19.76 -13.98
CA ASN A 228 -4.86 20.78 -12.94
C ASN A 228 -5.35 20.34 -11.55
N ALA A 229 -5.67 19.05 -11.37
CA ALA A 229 -6.02 18.46 -10.08
C ALA A 229 -4.95 18.67 -9.00
N THR A 230 -5.39 18.80 -7.74
CA THR A 230 -4.49 18.71 -6.59
C THR A 230 -3.93 17.29 -6.48
N ARG A 231 -2.62 17.15 -6.31
CA ARG A 231 -1.89 15.87 -6.24
C ARG A 231 -1.37 15.63 -4.83
N ARG A 232 -1.49 14.39 -4.34
CA ARG A 232 -0.94 13.97 -3.04
C ARG A 232 -0.31 12.59 -3.17
N ILE A 233 0.82 12.39 -2.50
CA ILE A 233 1.42 11.06 -2.33
C ILE A 233 1.34 10.73 -0.84
N VAL A 234 0.89 9.52 -0.52
CA VAL A 234 0.87 9.00 0.84
C VAL A 234 1.76 7.76 0.86
N LEU A 235 2.90 7.88 1.55
CA LEU A 235 3.87 6.80 1.71
C LEU A 235 3.59 6.05 3.03
N ILE A 236 3.45 4.73 2.95
CA ILE A 236 3.28 3.83 4.09
C ILE A 236 4.52 2.93 4.14
N THR A 237 5.42 3.16 5.10
CA THR A 237 6.75 2.54 5.22
C THR A 237 7.19 2.50 6.68
N ASP A 238 8.20 1.67 6.99
CA ASP A 238 8.92 1.72 8.26
C ASP A 238 10.10 2.71 8.26
N GLY A 239 10.37 3.35 7.12
CA GLY A 239 11.36 4.41 6.94
C GLY A 239 12.78 3.93 6.64
N GLU A 240 13.00 2.62 6.50
CA GLU A 240 14.33 2.06 6.24
C GLU A 240 14.67 2.10 4.74
N ASP A 241 15.36 3.15 4.28
CA ASP A 241 15.81 3.25 2.88
C ASP A 241 17.16 2.55 2.64
N THR A 242 17.11 1.34 2.09
CA THR A 242 18.32 0.54 1.74
C THR A 242 18.98 0.96 0.42
N CYS A 243 18.36 1.90 -0.30
CA CYS A 243 18.75 2.34 -1.64
C CYS A 243 19.30 3.77 -1.68
N ALA A 244 19.18 4.51 -0.59
CA ALA A 244 19.81 5.81 -0.39
C ALA A 244 21.36 5.73 -0.38
N PRO A 245 22.06 6.84 -0.65
CA PRO A 245 21.53 8.05 -1.29
C PRO A 245 21.21 7.80 -2.76
N LEU A 246 20.32 8.61 -3.35
CA LEU A 246 20.09 8.60 -4.79
C LEU A 246 21.36 9.05 -5.50
N ASP A 247 21.69 8.39 -6.61
CA ASP A 247 22.71 8.88 -7.53
C ASP A 247 22.24 10.26 -8.04
N PRO A 248 23.04 11.33 -7.87
CA PRO A 248 22.64 12.71 -8.17
C PRO A 248 22.42 12.99 -9.66
#